data_AF-A0A178MN17-F1
#
_entry.id   AF-A0A178MN17-F1
#
_cell.length_a   1.000
_cell.length_b   1.000
_cell.length_c   1.000
_cell.angle_alpha   90.00
_cell.angle_beta   90.00
_cell.angle_gamma   90.00
#
_symmetry.space_group_name_H-M   'P 1'
#
loop_
_entity.id
_entity.type
_entity.pdbx_description
1 polymer ?
#
loop_
_entity_poly.entity_id
_entity_poly.type
_entity_poly.pdbx_seq_one_letter_code
_entity_poly.pdbx_strand_id
1 'polypeptide(L)'
;MSAAPGFSDARRAARQAAATALAEGGKPAAAARAAIAATDSFFQTLRQFMPLDAMLARLACAAGCSWCCRQMVGVTEAELALLGEAVAALPPERRDAIRRRAVDTIRRARGLDMAGWWAAQIPCPLLDEDGLCAVHQNRPLPCRGYNSADADICRRSAAGESLKAPVLAAQHGVWGQTQGGLAEALAAAGHAPGLRLLAEGVERLFTSPAGP
;
A
#
# COMPACT_ATOMS: atom_id res chain seq x y z
N MET A 1 6.40 -18.33 29.56
CA MET A 1 6.78 -17.35 28.52
C MET A 1 5.87 -17.59 27.33
N SER A 2 5.12 -16.58 26.88
CA SER A 2 4.25 -16.73 25.70
C SER A 2 5.08 -16.96 24.45
N ALA A 3 4.59 -17.80 23.53
CA ALA A 3 5.25 -18.01 22.24
C ALA A 3 5.30 -16.70 21.43
N ALA A 4 6.35 -16.54 20.61
CA ALA A 4 6.46 -15.39 19.71
C ALA A 4 5.30 -15.42 18.69
N PRO A 5 4.66 -14.28 18.41
CA PRO A 5 3.54 -14.24 17.48
C PRO A 5 4.00 -14.50 16.04
N GLY A 6 3.20 -15.26 15.29
CA GLY A 6 3.44 -15.56 13.88
C GLY A 6 2.76 -14.55 12.95
N PHE A 7 3.16 -14.52 11.68
CA PHE A 7 2.53 -13.62 10.70
C PHE A 7 1.03 -13.90 10.49
N SER A 8 0.59 -15.14 10.70
CA SER A 8 -0.84 -15.50 10.66
C SER A 8 -1.65 -14.84 11.78
N ASP A 9 -1.02 -14.41 12.88
CA ASP A 9 -1.67 -13.69 13.96
C ASP A 9 -2.02 -12.26 13.53
N ALA A 10 -1.14 -11.60 12.77
CA ALA A 10 -1.42 -10.31 12.14
C ALA A 10 -2.60 -10.40 11.17
N ARG A 11 -2.68 -11.46 10.36
CA ARG A 11 -3.83 -11.73 9.47
C ARG A 11 -5.14 -11.78 10.26
N ARG A 12 -5.17 -12.57 11.34
CA ARG A 12 -6.38 -12.73 12.18
C ARG A 12 -6.77 -11.42 12.86
N ALA A 13 -5.80 -10.70 13.42
CA ALA A 13 -6.06 -9.41 14.05
C ALA A 13 -6.63 -8.38 13.06
N ALA A 14 -6.02 -8.26 11.88
CA ALA A 14 -6.48 -7.37 10.82
C ALA A 14 -7.89 -7.73 10.33
N ARG A 15 -8.15 -9.02 10.09
CA ARG A 15 -9.47 -9.51 9.70
C ARG A 15 -10.52 -9.18 10.76
N GLN A 16 -10.25 -9.47 12.02
CA GLN A 16 -11.20 -9.22 13.11
C GLN A 16 -11.52 -7.73 13.22
N ALA A 17 -10.50 -6.87 13.21
CA ALA A 17 -10.69 -5.42 13.31
C ALA A 17 -11.47 -4.86 12.12
N ALA A 18 -11.14 -5.28 10.90
CA ALA A 18 -11.86 -4.89 9.70
C ALA A 18 -13.32 -5.37 9.72
N ALA A 19 -13.57 -6.62 10.13
CA ALA A 19 -14.91 -7.18 10.22
C ALA A 19 -15.78 -6.44 11.25
N THR A 20 -15.21 -6.12 12.41
CA THR A 20 -15.91 -5.29 13.42
C THR A 20 -16.28 -3.92 12.84
N ALA A 21 -15.34 -3.22 12.20
CA ALA A 21 -15.61 -1.92 11.62
C ALA A 21 -16.71 -1.95 10.54
N LEU A 22 -16.77 -3.03 9.73
CA LEU A 22 -17.83 -3.22 8.74
C LEU A 22 -19.18 -3.53 9.40
N ALA A 23 -19.19 -4.37 10.43
CA ALA A 23 -20.41 -4.76 11.15
C ALA A 23 -21.07 -3.58 11.90
N GLU A 24 -20.28 -2.61 12.34
CA GLU A 24 -20.76 -1.37 12.98
C GLU A 24 -21.29 -0.33 11.97
N GLY A 25 -21.45 -0.71 10.69
CA GLY A 25 -21.93 0.17 9.62
C GLY A 25 -20.84 1.08 9.05
N GLY A 26 -19.56 0.80 9.32
CA GLY A 26 -18.44 1.55 8.79
C GLY A 26 -18.27 1.38 7.27
N LYS A 27 -17.91 2.47 6.60
CA LYS A 27 -17.52 2.45 5.17
C LYS A 27 -16.23 1.63 4.96
N PRO A 28 -15.93 1.15 3.74
CA PRO A 28 -14.71 0.38 3.47
C PRO A 28 -13.40 1.03 3.96
N ALA A 29 -13.28 2.36 3.88
CA ALA A 29 -12.11 3.08 4.39
C ALA A 29 -11.89 2.90 5.90
N ALA A 30 -12.97 2.77 6.70
CA ALA A 30 -12.89 2.49 8.12
C ALA A 30 -12.33 1.10 8.39
N ALA A 31 -12.69 0.10 7.59
CA ALA A 31 -12.13 -1.25 7.66
C ALA A 31 -10.62 -1.27 7.38
N ALA A 32 -10.15 -0.53 6.37
CA ALA A 32 -8.72 -0.37 6.10
C ALA A 32 -7.98 0.30 7.28
N ARG A 33 -8.54 1.38 7.85
CA ARG A 33 -7.99 2.03 9.05
C ARG A 33 -7.89 1.06 10.23
N ALA A 34 -8.95 0.30 10.49
CA ALA A 34 -8.99 -0.67 11.58
C ALA A 34 -7.93 -1.77 11.40
N ALA A 35 -7.79 -2.31 10.18
CA ALA A 35 -6.75 -3.29 9.86
C ALA A 35 -5.32 -2.72 10.04
N ILE A 36 -5.09 -1.47 9.61
CA ILE A 36 -3.81 -0.77 9.80
C ILE A 36 -3.52 -0.61 11.30
N ALA A 37 -4.47 -0.08 12.08
CA ALA A 37 -4.30 0.14 13.51
C ALA A 37 -4.05 -1.18 14.28
N ALA A 38 -4.77 -2.25 13.93
CA ALA A 38 -4.54 -3.57 14.51
C ALA A 38 -3.13 -4.10 14.21
N THR A 39 -2.60 -3.80 13.02
CA THR A 39 -1.26 -4.18 12.60
C THR A 39 -0.18 -3.35 13.28
N ASP A 40 -0.42 -2.05 13.48
CA ASP A 40 0.49 -1.19 14.24
C ASP A 40 0.62 -1.69 15.68
N SER A 41 -0.49 -2.08 16.32
CA SER A 41 -0.49 -2.75 17.63
C SER A 41 0.26 -4.09 17.59
N PHE A 42 0.10 -4.87 16.52
CA PHE A 42 0.86 -6.11 16.33
C PHE A 42 2.38 -5.85 16.28
N PHE A 43 2.83 -4.80 15.61
CA PHE A 43 4.24 -4.41 15.60
C PHE A 43 4.75 -3.95 16.98
N GLN A 44 3.90 -3.34 17.81
CA GLN A 44 4.26 -3.04 19.20
C GLN A 44 4.53 -4.32 20.00
N THR A 45 3.72 -5.36 19.81
CA THR A 45 3.97 -6.68 20.39
C THR A 45 5.24 -7.32 19.83
N LEU A 46 5.45 -7.30 18.51
CA LEU A 46 6.65 -7.89 17.89
C LEU A 46 7.96 -7.30 18.41
N ARG A 47 8.00 -6.00 18.74
CA ARG A 47 9.18 -5.36 19.33
C ARG A 47 9.66 -6.00 20.63
N GLN A 48 8.79 -6.73 21.33
CA GLN A 48 9.16 -7.45 22.55
C GLN A 48 9.91 -8.76 22.26
N PHE A 49 9.81 -9.28 21.04
CA PHE A 49 10.38 -10.58 20.63
C PHE A 49 11.55 -10.45 19.66
N MET A 50 11.73 -9.29 19.03
CA MET A 50 12.82 -9.04 18.09
C MET A 50 13.25 -7.55 18.09
N PRO A 51 14.52 -7.24 17.78
CA PRO A 51 15.04 -5.88 17.77
C PRO A 51 14.60 -5.12 16.49
N LEU A 52 13.29 -4.97 16.31
CA LEU A 52 12.69 -4.45 15.09
C LEU A 52 13.17 -3.02 14.78
N ASP A 53 13.28 -2.15 15.78
CA ASP A 53 13.69 -0.76 15.55
C ASP A 53 15.15 -0.68 15.06
N ALA A 54 16.04 -1.53 15.59
CA ALA A 54 17.42 -1.64 15.11
C ALA A 54 17.52 -2.24 13.69
N MET A 55 16.58 -3.10 13.30
CA MET A 55 16.47 -3.59 11.93
C MET A 55 15.93 -2.51 10.98
N LEU A 56 14.92 -1.76 11.40
CA LEU A 56 14.35 -0.66 10.63
C LEU A 56 15.35 0.48 10.42
N ALA A 57 16.19 0.77 11.41
CA ALA A 57 17.25 1.79 11.31
C ALA A 57 18.34 1.46 10.26
N ARG A 58 18.42 0.20 9.80
CA ARG A 58 19.37 -0.23 8.75
C ARG A 58 18.76 -0.20 7.34
N LEU A 59 17.51 0.21 7.20
CA LEU A 59 16.87 0.32 5.89
C LEU A 59 17.45 1.50 5.11
N ALA A 60 17.64 1.32 3.81
CA ALA A 60 18.05 2.38 2.90
C ALA A 60 16.88 3.29 2.47
N CYS A 61 15.64 2.90 2.78
CA CYS A 61 14.45 3.69 2.51
C CYS A 61 14.40 4.95 3.39
N ALA A 62 14.31 6.11 2.76
CA ALA A 62 14.08 7.40 3.39
C ALA A 62 13.07 8.22 2.58
N ALA A 63 12.62 9.35 3.12
CA ALA A 63 11.83 10.31 2.34
C ALA A 63 12.59 10.69 1.05
N GLY A 64 11.89 10.70 -0.09
CA GLY A 64 12.46 10.92 -1.43
C GLY A 64 12.97 9.66 -2.14
N CYS A 65 13.11 8.53 -1.45
CA CYS A 65 13.40 7.24 -2.12
C CYS A 65 12.13 6.72 -2.81
N SER A 66 12.13 6.78 -4.16
CA SER A 66 10.94 6.51 -4.98
C SER A 66 11.06 5.29 -5.89
N TRP A 67 12.12 4.47 -5.77
CA TRP A 67 12.36 3.33 -6.67
C TRP A 67 11.18 2.35 -6.74
N CYS A 68 10.54 2.05 -5.59
CA CYS A 68 9.36 1.19 -5.55
C CYS A 68 8.06 1.89 -6.00
N CYS A 69 8.04 3.22 -6.12
CA CYS A 69 6.89 4.00 -6.60
C CYS A 69 6.70 3.91 -8.12
N ARG A 70 7.25 2.88 -8.76
CA ARG A 70 7.08 2.53 -10.18
C ARG A 70 6.58 1.10 -10.36
N GLN A 71 6.30 0.40 -9.26
CA GLN A 71 5.80 -0.98 -9.28
C GLN A 71 4.29 -1.04 -9.53
N MET A 72 3.82 -2.17 -10.05
CA MET A 72 2.40 -2.49 -10.02
C MET A 72 1.98 -2.89 -8.61
N VAL A 73 1.06 -2.13 -8.03
CA VAL A 73 0.57 -2.33 -6.67
C VAL A 73 -0.88 -2.77 -6.71
N GLY A 74 -1.18 -3.95 -6.17
CA GLY A 74 -2.54 -4.42 -5.96
C GLY A 74 -3.11 -3.88 -4.64
N VAL A 75 -4.31 -3.28 -4.69
CA VAL A 75 -5.00 -2.74 -3.51
C VAL A 75 -6.43 -3.28 -3.43
N THR A 76 -6.93 -3.44 -2.21
CA THR A 76 -8.33 -3.75 -1.93
C THR A 76 -9.23 -2.53 -2.16
N GLU A 77 -10.54 -2.75 -2.24
CA GLU A 77 -11.53 -1.67 -2.29
C GLU A 77 -11.45 -0.75 -1.06
N ALA A 78 -11.23 -1.31 0.13
CA ALA A 78 -11.06 -0.54 1.36
C ALA A 78 -9.82 0.36 1.35
N GLU A 79 -8.69 -0.16 0.85
CA GLU A 79 -7.48 0.64 0.66
C GLU A 79 -7.71 1.77 -0.36
N LEU A 80 -8.45 1.50 -1.44
CA LEU A 80 -8.80 2.53 -2.42
C LEU A 80 -9.75 3.59 -1.84
N ALA A 81 -10.75 3.19 -1.05
CA ALA A 81 -11.64 4.13 -0.38
C ALA A 81 -10.85 5.03 0.60
N LEU A 82 -9.90 4.45 1.35
CA LEU A 82 -9.01 5.22 2.23
C LEU A 82 -8.12 6.20 1.44
N LEU A 83 -7.60 5.79 0.29
CA LEU A 83 -6.87 6.69 -0.62
C LEU A 83 -7.78 7.81 -1.15
N GLY A 84 -9.04 7.50 -1.48
CA GLY A 84 -10.03 8.48 -1.92
C GLY A 84 -10.26 9.58 -0.90
N GLU A 85 -10.49 9.22 0.37
CA GLU A 85 -10.61 10.18 1.47
C GLU A 85 -9.33 11.02 1.65
N ALA A 86 -8.15 10.39 1.58
CA ALA A 86 -6.88 11.09 1.71
C ALA A 86 -6.63 12.08 0.56
N VAL A 87 -6.94 11.70 -0.68
CA VAL A 87 -6.84 12.58 -1.85
C VAL A 87 -7.88 13.71 -1.75
N ALA A 88 -9.12 13.41 -1.35
CA ALA A 88 -10.17 14.42 -1.19
C ALA A 88 -9.80 15.50 -0.16
N ALA A 89 -9.05 15.15 0.88
CA ALA A 89 -8.57 16.09 1.90
C ALA A 89 -7.42 17.01 1.43
N LEU A 90 -6.81 16.75 0.26
CA LEU A 90 -5.74 17.59 -0.27
C LEU A 90 -6.28 18.91 -0.87
N PRO A 91 -5.43 19.96 -0.93
CA PRO A 91 -5.74 21.17 -1.67
C PRO A 91 -6.13 20.89 -3.13
N PRO A 92 -7.06 21.68 -3.73
CA PRO A 92 -7.55 21.46 -5.09
C PRO A 92 -6.44 21.29 -6.13
N GLU A 93 -5.38 22.09 -6.04
CA GLU A 93 -4.23 22.04 -6.96
C GLU A 93 -3.47 20.71 -6.89
N ARG A 94 -3.33 20.13 -5.69
CA ARG A 94 -2.69 18.82 -5.50
C ARG A 94 -3.59 17.70 -6.00
N ARG A 95 -4.91 17.80 -5.79
CA ARG A 95 -5.89 16.84 -6.33
C ARG A 95 -5.85 16.83 -7.86
N ASP A 96 -5.81 18.01 -8.47
CA ASP A 96 -5.72 18.17 -9.91
C ASP A 96 -4.40 17.63 -10.49
N ALA A 97 -3.29 17.82 -9.78
CA ALA A 97 -2.01 17.22 -10.16
C ALA A 97 -2.06 15.68 -10.13
N ILE A 98 -2.64 15.09 -9.08
CA ILE A 98 -2.85 13.63 -8.99
C ILE A 98 -3.75 13.15 -10.11
N ARG A 99 -4.85 13.85 -10.42
CA ARG A 99 -5.74 13.52 -11.56
C ARG A 99 -4.96 13.46 -12.86
N ARG A 100 -4.19 14.50 -13.18
CA ARG A 100 -3.37 14.56 -14.41
C ARG A 100 -2.37 13.40 -14.49
N ARG A 101 -1.67 13.12 -13.38
CA ARG A 101 -0.74 11.98 -13.30
C ARG A 101 -1.45 10.64 -13.47
N ALA A 102 -2.62 10.45 -12.86
CA ALA A 102 -3.39 9.22 -12.98
C ALA A 102 -3.81 8.93 -14.42
N VAL A 103 -4.32 9.95 -15.13
CA VAL A 103 -4.65 9.84 -16.55
C VAL A 103 -3.41 9.51 -17.40
N ASP A 104 -2.27 10.16 -17.14
CA ASP A 104 -1.01 9.87 -17.85
C ASP A 104 -0.50 8.45 -17.58
N THR A 105 -0.48 8.02 -16.33
CA THR A 105 -0.08 6.66 -15.92
C THR A 105 -0.90 5.61 -16.67
N ILE A 106 -2.24 5.74 -16.69
CA ILE A 106 -3.12 4.80 -17.39
C ILE A 106 -2.93 4.85 -18.91
N ARG A 107 -2.76 6.04 -19.48
CA ARG A 107 -2.45 6.20 -20.91
C ARG A 107 -1.16 5.46 -21.29
N ARG A 108 -0.10 5.61 -20.50
CA ARG A 108 1.21 4.97 -20.72
C ARG A 108 1.19 3.47 -20.47
N ALA A 109 0.38 3.01 -19.51
CA ALA A 109 0.28 1.62 -19.13
C ALA A 109 -0.62 0.78 -20.05
N ARG A 110 -1.40 1.42 -20.92
CA ARG A 110 -2.39 0.74 -21.76
C ARG A 110 -1.73 -0.34 -22.62
N GLY A 111 -2.16 -1.59 -22.43
CA GLY A 111 -1.68 -2.73 -23.20
C GLY A 111 -0.32 -3.29 -22.75
N LEU A 112 0.26 -2.77 -21.66
CA LEU A 112 1.47 -3.33 -21.08
C LEU A 112 1.14 -4.52 -20.19
N ASP A 113 1.94 -5.58 -20.30
CA ASP A 113 2.02 -6.63 -19.31
C ASP A 113 2.96 -6.23 -18.16
N MET A 114 3.24 -7.16 -17.25
CA MET A 114 4.17 -6.95 -16.13
C MET A 114 5.55 -6.50 -16.62
N ALA A 115 6.12 -7.18 -17.61
CA ALA A 115 7.46 -6.87 -18.13
C ALA A 115 7.49 -5.49 -18.80
N GLY A 116 6.48 -5.17 -19.60
CA GLY A 116 6.31 -3.87 -20.23
C GLY A 116 6.16 -2.74 -19.22
N TRP A 117 5.39 -2.95 -18.14
CA TRP A 117 5.26 -1.96 -17.07
C TRP A 117 6.62 -1.66 -16.41
N TRP A 118 7.38 -2.70 -16.06
CA TRP A 118 8.72 -2.54 -15.48
C TRP A 118 9.66 -1.81 -16.44
N ALA A 119 9.67 -2.16 -17.73
CA ALA A 119 10.51 -1.48 -18.71
C ALA A 119 10.12 -0.01 -18.90
N ALA A 120 8.83 0.32 -18.83
CA ALA A 120 8.31 1.68 -19.04
C ALA A 120 8.55 2.63 -17.86
N GLN A 121 8.95 2.11 -16.69
CA GLN A 121 9.27 2.89 -15.48
C GLN A 121 8.18 3.91 -15.13
N ILE A 122 6.91 3.53 -15.28
CA ILE A 122 5.77 4.42 -15.12
C ILE A 122 5.62 4.79 -13.64
N PRO A 123 5.67 6.08 -13.26
CA PRO A 123 5.49 6.48 -11.88
C PRO A 123 4.07 6.22 -11.38
N CYS A 124 3.96 5.92 -10.09
CA CYS A 124 2.72 5.92 -9.34
C CYS A 124 2.08 7.32 -9.41
N PRO A 125 0.76 7.42 -9.63
CA PRO A 125 0.10 8.72 -9.75
C PRO A 125 0.11 9.56 -8.45
N LEU A 126 0.37 8.92 -7.31
CA LEU A 126 0.50 9.56 -6.00
C LEU A 126 1.93 10.07 -5.70
N LEU A 127 2.90 9.80 -6.57
CA LEU A 127 4.26 10.33 -6.47
C LEU A 127 4.27 11.78 -6.99
N ASP A 128 4.68 12.73 -6.15
CA ASP A 128 4.83 14.12 -6.56
C ASP A 128 6.22 14.42 -7.17
N GLU A 129 6.39 15.67 -7.60
CA GLU A 129 7.57 16.12 -8.34
C GLU A 129 8.83 16.14 -7.46
N ASP A 130 8.68 16.24 -6.14
CA ASP A 130 9.75 16.15 -5.16
C ASP A 130 10.13 14.69 -4.82
N GLY A 131 9.49 13.71 -5.47
CA GLY A 131 9.70 12.29 -5.21
C GLY A 131 9.07 11.81 -3.90
N LEU A 132 8.10 12.56 -3.37
CA LEU A 132 7.36 12.22 -2.15
C LEU A 132 5.99 11.64 -2.48
N CYS A 133 5.47 10.78 -1.60
CA CYS A 133 4.11 10.29 -1.73
C CYS A 133 3.13 11.33 -1.19
N ALA A 134 2.24 11.82 -2.05
CA ALA A 134 1.27 12.86 -1.71
C ALA A 134 0.33 12.50 -0.54
N VAL A 135 0.17 11.19 -0.28
CA VAL A 135 -0.68 10.60 0.77
C VAL A 135 0.08 9.58 1.61
N HIS A 136 1.37 9.84 1.92
CA HIS A 136 2.25 8.88 2.59
C HIS A 136 1.65 8.24 3.86
N GLN A 137 0.95 9.03 4.67
CA GLN A 137 0.30 8.54 5.91
C GLN A 137 -0.84 7.54 5.65
N ASN A 138 -1.44 7.57 4.46
CA ASN A 138 -2.54 6.71 4.02
C ASN A 138 -2.08 5.69 2.96
N ARG A 139 -0.76 5.48 2.83
CA ARG A 139 -0.21 4.52 1.85
C ARG A 139 -0.82 3.12 2.02
N PRO A 140 -1.10 2.39 0.93
CA PRO A 140 -1.65 1.04 0.98
C PRO A 140 -0.71 0.04 1.65
N LEU A 141 -1.25 -1.11 2.05
CA LEU A 141 -0.55 -2.14 2.83
C LEU A 141 0.70 -2.67 2.11
N PRO A 142 0.70 -2.96 0.79
CA PRO A 142 1.93 -3.33 0.09
C PRO A 142 3.00 -2.23 0.15
N CYS A 143 2.60 -0.96 0.06
CA CYS A 143 3.52 0.18 0.15
C CYS A 143 4.04 0.41 1.58
N ARG A 144 3.36 -0.08 2.62
CA ARG A 144 3.87 -0.10 4.00
C ARG A 144 4.89 -1.22 4.20
N GLY A 145 4.58 -2.40 3.66
CA GLY A 145 5.42 -3.59 3.77
C GLY A 145 6.69 -3.57 2.94
N TYR A 146 6.73 -2.81 1.85
CA TYR A 146 7.88 -2.75 0.98
C TYR A 146 8.90 -1.71 1.44
N ASN A 147 9.97 -2.18 2.07
CA ASN A 147 11.15 -1.39 2.41
C ASN A 147 12.39 -2.23 2.14
N SER A 148 13.50 -1.61 1.73
CA SER A 148 14.72 -2.30 1.36
C SER A 148 15.91 -1.85 2.19
N ALA A 149 16.81 -2.78 2.49
CA ALA A 149 18.10 -2.51 3.10
C ALA A 149 19.15 -1.98 2.10
N ASP A 150 18.86 -1.95 0.80
CA ASP A 150 19.83 -1.59 -0.24
C ASP A 150 19.19 -0.78 -1.37
N ALA A 151 19.47 0.53 -1.39
CA ALA A 151 18.96 1.43 -2.43
C ALA A 151 19.62 1.22 -3.80
N ASP A 152 20.84 0.66 -3.85
CA ASP A 152 21.54 0.34 -5.10
C ASP A 152 20.85 -0.80 -5.84
N ILE A 153 20.50 -1.87 -5.10
CA ILE A 153 19.70 -2.97 -5.64
C ILE A 153 18.33 -2.47 -6.13
N CYS A 154 17.68 -1.58 -5.38
CA CYS A 154 16.42 -0.97 -5.84
C CYS A 154 16.59 -0.17 -7.13
N ARG A 155 17.65 0.64 -7.25
CA ARG A 155 17.96 1.42 -8.45
C ARG A 155 18.22 0.52 -9.66
N ARG A 156 19.05 -0.52 -9.49
CA ARG A 156 19.40 -1.47 -10.53
C ARG A 156 18.21 -2.32 -10.99
N SER A 157 17.38 -2.74 -10.04
CA SER A 157 16.11 -3.40 -10.34
C SER A 157 15.18 -2.48 -11.15
N ALA A 158 15.08 -1.22 -10.76
CA ALA A 158 14.34 -0.22 -11.54
C ALA A 158 14.96 0.03 -12.93
N ALA A 159 16.28 -0.11 -13.09
CA ALA A 159 16.95 -0.04 -14.40
C ALA A 159 16.77 -1.29 -15.27
N GLY A 160 16.00 -2.29 -14.82
CA GLY A 160 15.65 -3.48 -15.59
C GLY A 160 16.44 -4.75 -15.23
N GLU A 161 17.33 -4.69 -14.24
CA GLU A 161 17.99 -5.90 -13.75
C GLU A 161 17.01 -6.78 -12.96
N SER A 162 17.05 -8.09 -13.20
CA SER A 162 16.21 -9.07 -12.48
C SER A 162 16.76 -9.34 -11.07
N LEU A 163 16.66 -8.34 -10.20
CA LEU A 163 17.12 -8.38 -8.81
C LEU A 163 15.95 -8.34 -7.85
N LYS A 164 16.06 -9.08 -6.75
CA LYS A 164 15.10 -9.01 -5.64
C LYS A 164 15.61 -8.00 -4.61
N ALA A 165 14.82 -6.96 -4.34
CA ALA A 165 15.15 -6.02 -3.28
C ALA A 165 15.23 -6.75 -1.93
N PRO A 166 16.28 -6.51 -1.12
CA PRO A 166 16.41 -7.11 0.20
C PRO A 166 15.42 -6.46 1.17
N VAL A 167 14.17 -6.95 1.17
CA VAL A 167 13.10 -6.41 2.02
C VAL A 167 13.16 -6.97 3.43
N LEU A 168 12.78 -6.17 4.43
CA LEU A 168 12.67 -6.68 5.80
C LEU A 168 11.49 -7.65 5.90
N ALA A 169 11.79 -8.94 6.08
CA ALA A 169 10.79 -10.01 6.10
C ALA A 169 9.65 -9.75 7.10
N ALA A 170 9.96 -9.20 8.28
CA ALA A 170 8.95 -8.86 9.28
C ALA A 170 7.98 -7.78 8.79
N GLN A 171 8.46 -6.73 8.12
CA GLN A 171 7.58 -5.69 7.55
C GLN A 171 6.78 -6.24 6.37
N HIS A 172 7.46 -6.85 5.40
CA HIS A 172 6.80 -7.35 4.19
C HIS A 172 5.78 -8.44 4.51
N GLY A 173 6.13 -9.39 5.37
CA GLY A 173 5.27 -10.50 5.78
C GLY A 173 4.05 -10.04 6.57
N VAL A 174 4.23 -9.19 7.58
CA VAL A 174 3.13 -8.71 8.43
C VAL A 174 2.13 -7.90 7.62
N TRP A 175 2.57 -6.89 6.86
CA TRP A 175 1.66 -6.07 6.07
C TRP A 175 0.99 -6.86 4.92
N GLY A 176 1.67 -7.85 4.34
CA GLY A 176 1.06 -8.77 3.37
C GLY A 176 -0.05 -9.62 4.01
N GLN A 177 0.16 -10.11 5.22
CA GLN A 177 -0.87 -10.83 5.98
C GLN A 177 -2.04 -9.91 6.40
N THR A 178 -1.76 -8.65 6.74
CA THR A 178 -2.80 -7.64 6.98
C THR A 178 -3.68 -7.46 5.75
N GLN A 179 -3.10 -7.36 4.54
CA GLN A 179 -3.87 -7.21 3.31
C GLN A 179 -4.75 -8.44 3.05
N GLY A 180 -4.22 -9.65 3.30
CA GLY A 180 -4.99 -10.88 3.25
C GLY A 180 -6.17 -10.91 4.22
N GLY A 181 -5.95 -10.49 5.48
CA GLY A 181 -7.01 -10.41 6.49
C GLY A 181 -8.09 -9.36 6.16
N LEU A 182 -7.68 -8.20 5.65
CA LEU A 182 -8.60 -7.15 5.18
C LEU A 182 -9.44 -7.65 4.00
N ALA A 183 -8.82 -8.31 3.02
CA ALA A 183 -9.52 -8.88 1.86
C ALA A 183 -10.54 -9.95 2.29
N GLU A 184 -10.20 -10.80 3.27
CA GLU A 184 -11.14 -11.78 3.84
C GLU A 184 -12.35 -11.12 4.51
N ALA A 185 -12.14 -10.05 5.29
CA ALA A 185 -13.22 -9.33 5.95
C ALA A 185 -14.16 -8.66 4.93
N LEU A 186 -13.60 -8.06 3.88
CA LEU A 186 -14.36 -7.45 2.79
C LEU A 186 -15.20 -8.49 2.05
N ALA A 187 -14.61 -9.63 1.69
CA ALA A 187 -15.34 -10.71 1.02
C ALA A 187 -16.49 -11.25 1.88
N ALA A 188 -16.26 -11.42 3.20
CA ALA A 188 -17.30 -11.86 4.12
C ALA A 188 -18.46 -10.84 4.28
N ALA A 189 -18.17 -9.55 4.07
CA ALA A 189 -19.16 -8.48 4.08
C ALA A 189 -19.82 -8.21 2.71
N GLY A 190 -19.52 -9.02 1.69
CA GLY A 190 -20.15 -8.91 0.37
C GLY A 190 -19.52 -7.87 -0.57
N HIS A 191 -18.35 -7.32 -0.23
CA HIS A 191 -17.59 -6.44 -1.14
C HIS A 191 -16.92 -7.24 -2.26
N ALA A 192 -16.58 -6.55 -3.36
CA ALA A 192 -15.99 -7.20 -4.52
C ALA A 192 -14.67 -7.89 -4.15
N PRO A 193 -14.51 -9.20 -4.45
CA PRO A 193 -13.30 -9.90 -4.11
C PRO A 193 -12.13 -9.47 -5.02
N GLY A 194 -10.92 -9.55 -4.48
CA GLY A 194 -9.68 -9.40 -5.23
C GLY A 194 -8.96 -8.07 -5.06
N LEU A 195 -7.83 -7.95 -5.75
CA LEU A 195 -7.00 -6.75 -5.78
C LEU A 195 -7.16 -6.03 -7.11
N ARG A 196 -7.16 -4.72 -7.05
CA ARG A 196 -7.18 -3.82 -8.20
C ARG A 196 -5.83 -3.13 -8.33
N LEU A 197 -5.39 -2.86 -9.55
CA LEU A 197 -4.18 -2.05 -9.77
C LEU A 197 -4.41 -0.64 -9.22
N LEU A 198 -3.52 -0.21 -8.32
CA LEU A 198 -3.58 1.10 -7.65
C LEU A 198 -3.74 2.24 -8.64
N ALA A 199 -2.97 2.23 -9.74
CA ALA A 199 -3.04 3.27 -10.76
C ALA A 199 -4.45 3.44 -11.33
N GLU A 200 -5.14 2.33 -11.64
CA GLU A 200 -6.51 2.37 -12.14
C GLU A 200 -7.52 2.72 -11.05
N GLY A 201 -7.24 2.34 -9.81
CA GLY A 201 -8.04 2.75 -8.66
C GLY A 201 -8.04 4.27 -8.51
N VAL A 202 -6.84 4.86 -8.50
CA VAL A 202 -6.65 6.31 -8.35
C VAL A 202 -7.26 7.09 -9.51
N GLU A 203 -7.13 6.61 -10.75
CA GLU A 203 -7.78 7.25 -11.91
C GLU A 203 -9.31 7.30 -11.76
N ARG A 204 -9.92 6.19 -11.31
CA ARG A 204 -11.37 6.10 -11.08
C ARG A 204 -11.93 7.05 -10.03
N LEU A 205 -11.10 7.50 -9.09
CA LEU A 205 -11.50 8.52 -8.11
C LEU A 205 -11.90 9.85 -8.77
N PHE A 206 -11.46 10.09 -10.01
CA PHE A 206 -11.71 11.33 -10.74
C PHE A 206 -12.65 11.18 -11.94
N THR A 207 -12.90 9.96 -12.40
CA THR A 207 -13.75 9.67 -13.57
C THR A 207 -15.11 9.09 -13.21
N SER A 208 -15.29 8.62 -11.98
CA SER A 208 -16.60 8.17 -11.49
C SER A 208 -17.50 9.38 -11.22
N PRO A 209 -18.79 9.37 -11.64
CA PRO A 209 -19.70 10.51 -11.42
C PRO A 209 -20.02 10.78 -9.94
N ALA A 210 -19.58 9.92 -9.04
CA ALA A 210 -19.44 10.25 -7.63
C ALA A 210 -18.11 10.97 -7.41
N GLY A 211 -18.08 12.28 -7.72
CA GLY A 211 -17.14 13.20 -7.09
C GLY A 211 -17.38 13.28 -5.57
N PRO A 212 -16.48 13.93 -4.80
CA PRO A 212 -16.57 13.98 -3.34
C PRO A 212 -17.92 14.47 -2.82
#